data_AF-A0A7K4MH27-F1
#
_entry.id   AF-A0A7K4MH27-F1
#
_cell.length_a   1.000
_cell.length_b   1.000
_cell.length_c   1.000
_cell.angle_alpha   90.00
_cell.angle_beta   90.00
_cell.angle_gamma   90.00
#
_symmetry.space_group_name_H-M   'P 1'
#
loop_
_entity.id
_entity.type
_entity.pdbx_description
1 polymer ?
#
loop_
_entity_poly.entity_id
_entity_poly.type
_entity_poly.pdbx_seq_one_letter_code
_entity_poly.pdbx_strand_id
1 'polypeptide(L)'
;MPGKGYSTFGMKPVVTARLQEATDKSYPGMFLPSTLIIIMNEIKRGYYSVESHKIKLDLSGRYYTITIRSDVKEWLVENHEKLGKEYEERYNVKCFTKFVSYFIVNMLESKNDAQNHAISLKEADFNWLHVEYKKQKNNRQGISSFERFADSYINELLVKIKAAKEILTL
;
A
#
# COMPACT_ATOMS: atom_id res chain seq x y z
N MET A 1 30.63 0.03 -1.43
CA MET A 1 29.93 -1.12 -0.81
C MET A 1 29.00 -0.58 0.28
N PRO A 2 27.79 -1.12 0.46
CA PRO A 2 26.90 -0.68 1.54
C PRO A 2 27.54 -0.97 2.91
N GLY A 3 27.28 -0.10 3.90
CA GLY A 3 27.77 -0.25 5.26
C GLY A 3 27.15 -1.46 5.97
N LYS A 4 27.72 -1.87 7.12
CA LYS A 4 27.16 -2.95 7.95
C LYS A 4 25.66 -2.71 8.19
N GLY A 5 24.82 -3.70 7.87
CA GLY A 5 23.35 -3.63 8.02
C GLY A 5 22.57 -3.21 6.77
N TYR A 6 23.25 -2.90 5.67
CA TYR A 6 22.61 -2.58 4.40
C TYR A 6 23.08 -3.51 3.28
N SER A 7 22.21 -3.69 2.29
CA SER A 7 22.46 -4.50 1.10
C SER A 7 21.95 -3.80 -0.14
N THR A 8 22.57 -4.08 -1.28
CA THR A 8 22.13 -3.57 -2.58
C THR A 8 21.52 -4.68 -3.41
N PHE A 9 20.45 -4.39 -4.15
CA PHE A 9 19.94 -5.27 -5.20
C PHE A 9 19.52 -4.48 -6.43
N GLY A 10 19.49 -5.17 -7.57
CA GLY A 10 19.04 -4.60 -8.84
C GLY A 10 17.52 -4.63 -8.96
N MET A 11 16.93 -3.50 -9.30
CA MET A 11 15.49 -3.34 -9.53
C MET A 11 15.22 -2.85 -10.95
N LYS A 12 14.17 -3.36 -11.58
CA LYS A 12 13.80 -2.92 -12.93
C LYS A 12 13.12 -1.55 -12.91
N PRO A 13 13.22 -0.77 -14.00
CA PRO A 13 12.60 0.55 -14.09
C PRO A 13 11.11 0.54 -13.78
N VAL A 14 10.36 -0.42 -14.34
CA VAL A 14 8.90 -0.54 -14.12
C VAL A 14 8.55 -0.75 -12.65
N VAL A 15 9.35 -1.54 -11.93
CA VAL A 15 9.15 -1.83 -10.52
C VAL A 15 9.50 -0.59 -9.68
N THR A 16 10.56 0.11 -10.06
CA THR A 16 11.00 1.34 -9.40
C THR A 16 9.94 2.43 -9.51
N ALA A 17 9.36 2.61 -10.70
CA ALA A 17 8.29 3.59 -10.93
C ALA A 17 7.04 3.27 -10.12
N ARG A 18 6.59 2.01 -10.09
CA ARG A 18 5.43 1.60 -9.28
C ARG A 18 5.68 1.78 -7.78
N LEU A 19 6.88 1.47 -7.30
CA LEU A 19 7.23 1.68 -5.91
C LEU A 19 7.29 3.18 -5.56
N GLN A 20 7.76 4.01 -6.48
CA GLN A 20 7.75 5.47 -6.33
C GLN A 20 6.33 6.00 -6.24
N GLU A 21 5.45 5.61 -7.16
CA GLU A 21 4.04 6.00 -7.14
C GLU A 21 3.34 5.58 -5.84
N ALA A 22 3.55 4.34 -5.39
CA ALA A 22 3.01 3.87 -4.12
C ALA A 22 3.58 4.62 -2.92
N THR A 23 4.87 4.98 -2.96
CA THR A 23 5.52 5.80 -1.93
C THR A 23 4.90 7.18 -1.89
N ASP A 24 4.79 7.86 -3.02
CA ASP A 24 4.27 9.22 -3.10
C ASP A 24 2.79 9.29 -2.67
N LYS A 25 2.01 8.26 -3.01
CA LYS A 25 0.59 8.17 -2.66
C LYS A 25 0.35 7.84 -1.19
N SER A 26 1.03 6.82 -0.65
CA SER A 26 0.75 6.29 0.69
C SER A 26 1.65 6.87 1.78
N TYR A 27 2.81 7.40 1.41
CA TYR A 27 3.86 7.82 2.33
C TYR A 27 4.57 9.09 1.83
N PRO A 28 3.85 10.22 1.70
CA PRO A 28 4.38 11.43 1.09
C PRO A 28 5.67 11.91 1.78
N GLY A 29 6.70 12.19 0.98
CA GLY A 29 8.01 12.64 1.47
C GLY A 29 8.95 11.53 1.94
N MET A 30 8.55 10.25 1.84
CA MET A 30 9.43 9.12 2.17
C MET A 30 10.31 8.66 1.01
N PHE A 31 11.44 8.03 1.36
CA PHE A 31 12.32 7.36 0.42
C PHE A 31 11.86 5.91 0.14
N LEU A 32 12.07 5.42 -1.09
CA LEU A 32 11.72 4.06 -1.52
C LEU A 32 12.16 2.94 -0.56
N PRO A 33 13.40 2.93 -0.01
CA PRO A 33 13.81 1.88 0.92
C PRO A 33 12.98 1.87 2.21
N SER A 34 12.56 3.04 2.70
CA SER A 34 11.71 3.17 3.88
C SER A 34 10.32 2.60 3.61
N THR A 35 9.76 2.86 2.43
CA THR A 35 8.47 2.28 2.02
C THR A 35 8.49 0.76 2.07
N LEU A 36 9.54 0.12 1.55
CA LEU A 36 9.68 -1.34 1.60
C LEU A 36 9.73 -1.88 3.04
N ILE A 37 10.39 -1.16 3.96
CA ILE A 37 10.44 -1.53 5.38
C ILE A 37 9.04 -1.48 6.00
N ILE A 38 8.27 -0.42 5.73
CA ILE A 38 6.93 -0.27 6.30
C ILE A 38 6.02 -1.38 5.77
N ILE A 39 5.99 -1.58 4.46
CA ILE A 39 5.15 -2.60 3.82
C ILE A 39 5.51 -4.01 4.33
N MET A 40 6.80 -4.34 4.43
CA MET A 40 7.25 -5.60 5.05
C MET A 40 6.69 -5.77 6.46
N ASN A 41 6.76 -4.72 7.30
CA ASN A 41 6.27 -4.77 8.67
C ASN A 41 4.74 -4.91 8.75
N GLU A 42 4.00 -4.26 7.84
CA GLU A 42 2.55 -4.39 7.74
C GLU A 42 2.15 -5.85 7.45
N ILE A 43 2.85 -6.49 6.50
CA ILE A 43 2.62 -7.90 6.13
C ILE A 43 2.99 -8.83 7.29
N LYS A 44 4.16 -8.62 7.92
CA LYS A 44 4.59 -9.42 9.08
C LYS A 44 3.63 -9.30 10.27
N ARG A 45 2.93 -8.17 10.41
CA ARG A 45 1.89 -7.94 11.42
C ARG A 45 0.52 -8.50 11.03
N GLY A 46 0.37 -9.04 9.81
CA GLY A 46 -0.86 -9.64 9.35
C GLY A 46 -1.95 -8.65 8.95
N TYR A 47 -1.60 -7.39 8.64
CA TYR A 47 -2.61 -6.45 8.12
C TYR A 47 -3.14 -6.87 6.74
N TYR A 48 -2.31 -7.56 5.95
CA TYR A 48 -2.68 -8.22 4.70
C TYR A 48 -1.63 -9.27 4.33
N SER A 49 -2.01 -10.21 3.46
CA SER A 49 -1.12 -11.17 2.80
C SER A 49 -0.72 -10.69 1.41
N VAL A 50 0.42 -11.17 0.92
CA VAL A 50 0.84 -10.95 -0.47
C VAL A 50 0.16 -12.00 -1.33
N GLU A 51 -0.81 -11.57 -2.11
CA GLU A 51 -1.55 -12.38 -3.06
C GLU A 51 -0.93 -12.28 -4.45
N SER A 52 -1.02 -13.36 -5.20
CA SER A 52 -0.56 -13.39 -6.57
C SER A 52 -1.63 -12.80 -7.50
N HIS A 53 -1.28 -11.75 -8.25
CA HIS A 53 -2.18 -11.04 -9.18
C HIS A 53 -1.87 -11.39 -10.64
N LYS A 54 -2.81 -11.13 -11.55
CA LYS A 54 -2.56 -11.29 -13.00
C LYS A 54 -1.79 -10.09 -13.55
N ILE A 55 -0.48 -10.06 -13.29
CA ILE A 55 0.42 -8.98 -13.71
C ILE A 55 1.33 -9.45 -14.85
N LYS A 56 1.57 -8.58 -15.83
CA LYS A 56 2.63 -8.74 -16.82
C LYS A 56 3.59 -7.55 -16.71
N LEU A 57 4.83 -7.82 -16.32
CA LEU A 57 5.86 -6.80 -16.17
C LEU A 57 6.75 -6.74 -17.41
N ASP A 58 7.00 -5.55 -17.93
CA ASP A 58 8.11 -5.33 -18.84
C ASP A 58 9.42 -5.25 -18.05
N LEU A 59 10.15 -6.37 -18.03
CA LEU A 59 11.46 -6.47 -17.38
C LEU A 59 12.61 -6.17 -18.36
N SER A 60 12.35 -5.47 -19.47
CA SER A 60 13.40 -4.93 -20.33
C SER A 60 14.20 -3.81 -19.63
N GLY A 61 15.23 -3.29 -20.30
CA GLY A 61 16.04 -2.18 -19.79
C GLY A 61 17.08 -2.54 -18.72
N ARG A 62 17.87 -1.53 -18.34
CA ARG A 62 18.97 -1.65 -17.36
C ARG A 62 18.41 -1.65 -15.93
N TYR A 63 19.07 -2.40 -15.06
CA TYR A 63 18.74 -2.40 -13.63
C TYR A 63 19.19 -1.10 -12.97
N TYR A 64 18.34 -0.55 -12.12
CA TYR A 64 18.73 0.44 -11.12
C TYR A 64 19.18 -0.29 -9.86
N THR A 65 20.20 0.24 -9.18
CA THR A 65 20.63 -0.28 -7.88
C THR A 65 19.93 0.49 -6.79
N ILE A 66 19.24 -0.22 -5.89
CA ILE A 66 18.69 0.35 -4.66
C ILE A 66 19.44 -0.23 -3.46
N THR A 67 19.71 0.61 -2.47
CA THR A 67 20.27 0.20 -1.17
C THR A 67 19.12 0.06 -0.18
N ILE A 68 18.98 -1.14 0.39
CA ILE A 68 17.96 -1.49 1.39
C ILE A 68 18.61 -2.00 2.66
N ARG A 69 17.85 -2.06 3.74
CA ARG A 69 18.27 -2.68 4.99
C ARG A 69 18.40 -4.21 4.80
N SER A 70 19.36 -4.83 5.48
CA SER A 70 19.67 -6.25 5.27
C SER A 70 18.53 -7.20 5.64
N ASP A 71 17.74 -6.87 6.66
CA ASP A 71 16.57 -7.66 7.07
C ASP A 71 15.47 -7.69 5.99
N VAL A 72 15.31 -6.62 5.22
CA VAL A 72 14.40 -6.59 4.06
C VAL A 72 14.91 -7.55 2.98
N LYS A 73 16.23 -7.58 2.75
CA LYS A 73 16.83 -8.53 1.80
C LYS A 73 16.64 -9.97 2.26
N GLU A 74 16.91 -10.26 3.53
CA GLU A 74 16.72 -11.59 4.14
C GLU A 74 15.26 -12.03 3.99
N TRP A 75 14.32 -11.14 4.30
CA TRP A 75 12.89 -11.40 4.11
C TRP A 75 12.52 -11.69 2.64
N LEU A 76 13.09 -10.98 1.67
CA LEU A 76 12.87 -11.28 0.25
C LEU A 76 13.43 -12.64 -0.15
N VAL A 77 14.58 -13.06 0.41
CA VAL A 77 15.18 -14.38 0.18
C VAL A 77 14.30 -15.48 0.75
N GLU A 78 13.82 -15.34 1.98
CA GLU A 78 12.91 -16.30 2.62
C GLU A 78 11.61 -16.47 1.81
N ASN A 79 11.06 -15.38 1.27
CA ASN A 79 9.87 -15.46 0.42
C ASN A 79 10.16 -16.14 -0.92
N HIS A 80 11.35 -15.93 -1.50
CA HIS A 80 11.74 -16.62 -2.73
C HIS A 80 11.86 -18.13 -2.51
N GLU A 81 12.38 -18.57 -1.37
CA GLU A 81 12.46 -20.00 -1.03
C GLU A 81 11.08 -20.64 -0.86
N LYS A 82 10.14 -19.90 -0.26
CA LYS A 82 8.77 -20.38 0.00
C LYS A 82 7.87 -20.34 -1.24
N LEU A 83 7.91 -19.25 -2.00
CA LEU A 83 6.97 -18.94 -3.08
C LEU A 83 7.59 -19.07 -4.48
N GLY A 84 8.88 -19.36 -4.60
CA GLY A 84 9.61 -19.37 -5.87
C GLY A 84 8.97 -20.29 -6.92
N LYS A 85 8.51 -21.48 -6.52
CA LYS A 85 7.83 -22.42 -7.42
C LYS A 85 6.50 -21.89 -7.94
N GLU A 86 5.68 -21.32 -7.07
CA GLU A 86 4.40 -20.71 -7.47
C GLU A 86 4.62 -19.57 -8.47
N TYR A 87 5.65 -18.74 -8.24
CA TYR A 87 5.99 -17.63 -9.12
C TYR A 87 6.60 -18.12 -10.45
N GLU A 88 7.34 -19.23 -10.44
CA GLU A 88 7.82 -19.88 -11.66
C GLU A 88 6.64 -20.36 -12.51
N GLU A 89 5.68 -21.07 -11.92
CA GLU A 89 4.50 -21.58 -12.62
C GLU A 89 3.62 -20.45 -13.17
N ARG A 90 3.41 -19.40 -12.38
CA ARG A 90 2.47 -18.32 -12.72
C ARG A 90 3.05 -17.27 -13.65
N TYR A 91 4.33 -16.93 -13.51
CA TYR A 91 4.97 -15.82 -14.21
C TYR A 91 6.18 -16.24 -15.05
N ASN A 92 6.54 -17.52 -15.07
CA ASN A 92 7.76 -18.04 -15.73
C ASN A 92 9.05 -17.36 -15.21
N VAL A 93 9.10 -17.17 -13.89
CA VAL A 93 10.18 -16.49 -13.18
C VAL A 93 11.17 -17.49 -12.59
N LYS A 94 12.37 -17.57 -13.16
CA LYS A 94 13.41 -18.56 -12.79
C LYS A 94 14.56 -18.03 -11.95
N CYS A 95 14.58 -16.73 -11.66
CA CYS A 95 15.68 -16.12 -10.94
C CYS A 95 15.20 -15.11 -9.91
N PHE A 96 15.99 -14.98 -8.84
CA PHE A 96 15.68 -14.14 -7.68
C PHE A 96 15.32 -12.71 -8.05
N THR A 97 16.07 -12.06 -8.94
CA THR A 97 15.82 -10.65 -9.30
C THR A 97 14.48 -10.45 -10.00
N LYS A 98 14.08 -11.41 -10.85
CA LYS A 98 12.76 -11.39 -11.49
C LYS A 98 11.67 -11.71 -10.46
N PHE A 99 11.93 -12.63 -9.53
CA PHE A 99 11.01 -12.91 -8.42
C PHE A 99 10.74 -11.66 -7.61
N VAL A 100 11.78 -10.98 -7.14
CA VAL A 100 11.65 -9.72 -6.38
C VAL A 100 10.86 -8.67 -7.16
N SER A 101 11.06 -8.60 -8.48
CA SER A 101 10.31 -7.67 -9.34
C SER A 101 8.80 -7.94 -9.30
N TYR A 102 8.40 -9.20 -9.48
CA TYR A 102 6.98 -9.58 -9.40
C TYR A 102 6.43 -9.50 -7.97
N PHE A 103 7.21 -9.93 -6.98
CA PHE A 103 6.82 -9.96 -5.58
C PHE A 103 6.55 -8.56 -5.04
N ILE A 104 7.42 -7.58 -5.35
CA ILE A 104 7.19 -6.18 -4.97
C ILE A 104 5.89 -5.67 -5.60
N VAL A 105 5.62 -5.97 -6.87
CA VAL A 105 4.40 -5.47 -7.50
C VAL A 105 3.16 -6.16 -6.92
N ASN A 106 3.16 -7.48 -6.74
CA ASN A 106 2.08 -8.19 -6.05
C ASN A 106 1.81 -7.63 -4.65
N MET A 107 2.88 -7.33 -3.91
CA MET A 107 2.79 -6.69 -2.60
C MET A 107 2.12 -5.31 -2.65
N LEU A 108 2.41 -4.50 -3.67
CA LEU A 108 1.74 -3.21 -3.87
C LEU A 108 0.26 -3.37 -4.24
N GLU A 109 -0.07 -4.32 -5.13
CA GLU A 109 -1.46 -4.61 -5.50
C GLU A 109 -2.27 -5.12 -4.29
N SER A 110 -1.72 -6.07 -3.53
CA SER A 110 -2.33 -6.56 -2.28
C SER A 110 -2.60 -5.44 -1.27
N LYS A 111 -1.66 -4.50 -1.13
CA LYS A 111 -1.85 -3.34 -0.27
C LYS A 111 -3.00 -2.47 -0.79
N ASN A 112 -3.05 -2.22 -2.09
CA ASN A 112 -4.12 -1.43 -2.69
C ASN A 112 -5.49 -2.11 -2.49
N ASP A 113 -5.57 -3.44 -2.66
CA ASP A 113 -6.78 -4.21 -2.41
C ASP A 113 -7.24 -4.15 -0.95
N ALA A 114 -6.30 -4.25 0.00
CA ALA A 114 -6.59 -4.06 1.42
C ALA A 114 -7.05 -2.62 1.74
N GLN A 115 -6.53 -1.62 1.02
CA GLN A 115 -6.86 -0.21 1.21
C GLN A 115 -8.08 0.26 0.41
N ASN A 116 -8.63 -0.53 -0.52
CA ASN A 116 -9.83 -0.16 -1.29
C ASN A 116 -11.06 0.09 -0.40
N HIS A 117 -11.01 -0.34 0.87
CA HIS A 117 -12.05 -0.12 1.87
C HIS A 117 -11.63 0.89 2.96
N ALA A 118 -10.45 1.52 2.85
CA ALA A 118 -9.92 2.45 3.82
C ALA A 118 -10.02 3.89 3.29
N ILE A 119 -10.75 4.75 4.00
CA ILE A 119 -10.79 6.18 3.69
C ILE A 119 -9.49 6.81 4.19
N SER A 120 -8.64 7.25 3.27
CA SER A 120 -7.46 8.06 3.62
C SER A 120 -7.91 9.50 3.90
N LEU A 121 -7.83 9.90 5.17
CA LEU A 121 -8.13 11.26 5.62
C LEU A 121 -6.84 11.98 5.96
N LYS A 122 -6.72 13.25 5.61
CA LYS A 122 -5.66 14.09 6.19
C LYS A 122 -5.88 14.18 7.69
N GLU A 123 -4.81 14.37 8.44
CA GLU A 123 -4.90 14.50 9.90
C GLU A 123 -5.89 15.59 10.34
N ALA A 124 -5.91 16.73 9.64
CA ALA A 124 -6.87 17.79 9.87
C ALA A 124 -8.32 17.33 9.65
N ASP A 125 -8.58 16.58 8.58
CA ASP A 125 -9.91 16.05 8.24
C ASP A 125 -10.35 14.97 9.25
N PHE A 126 -9.42 14.12 9.70
CA PHE A 126 -9.65 13.13 10.74
C PHE A 126 -9.99 13.79 12.08
N ASN A 127 -9.20 14.80 12.49
CA ASN A 127 -9.44 15.55 13.72
C ASN A 127 -10.79 16.25 13.67
N TRP A 128 -11.14 16.83 12.52
CA TRP A 128 -12.46 17.42 12.31
C TRP A 128 -13.59 16.39 12.44
N LEU A 129 -13.46 15.23 11.80
CA LEU A 129 -14.43 14.12 11.91
C LEU A 129 -14.59 13.64 13.36
N HIS A 130 -13.49 13.58 14.11
CA HIS A 130 -13.50 13.20 15.51
C HIS A 130 -14.18 14.26 16.41
N VAL A 131 -14.02 15.55 16.10
CA VAL A 131 -14.77 16.63 16.76
C VAL A 131 -16.26 16.52 16.47
N GLU A 132 -16.65 16.28 15.22
CA GLU A 132 -18.06 16.10 14.85
C GLU A 132 -18.67 14.85 15.48
N TYR A 133 -17.91 13.76 15.58
CA TYR A 133 -18.32 12.57 16.33
C TYR A 133 -18.63 12.90 17.78
N LYS A 134 -17.74 13.61 18.48
CA LYS A 134 -17.95 13.99 19.88
C LYS A 134 -19.21 14.85 20.07
N LYS A 135 -19.47 15.79 19.16
CA LYS A 135 -20.70 16.61 19.18
C LYS A 135 -21.94 15.75 19.01
N GLN A 136 -21.94 14.82 18.07
CA GLN A 136 -23.12 13.97 17.81
C GLN A 136 -23.31 12.86 18.82
N LYS A 137 -22.25 12.28 19.38
CA LYS A 137 -22.34 11.30 20.47
C LYS A 137 -23.08 11.89 21.68
N ASN A 138 -22.89 13.17 21.95
CA ASN A 138 -23.56 13.87 23.04
C ASN A 138 -25.03 14.20 22.71
N ASN A 139 -25.40 14.29 21.42
CA ASN A 139 -26.71 14.75 20.96
C ASN A 139 -27.63 13.63 20.41
N ARG A 140 -27.09 12.48 20.01
CA ARG A 140 -27.84 11.35 19.42
C ARG A 140 -27.57 10.06 20.19
N GLN A 141 -28.58 9.57 20.90
CA GLN A 141 -28.56 8.21 21.48
C GLN A 141 -28.54 7.19 20.34
N GLY A 142 -27.49 6.36 20.26
CA GLY A 142 -27.43 5.21 19.32
C GLY A 142 -26.12 5.03 18.55
N ILE A 143 -25.19 6.00 18.58
CA ILE A 143 -23.90 5.87 17.89
C ILE A 143 -22.87 5.24 18.84
N SER A 144 -22.65 3.93 18.68
CA SER A 144 -21.83 3.14 19.59
C SER A 144 -20.32 3.26 19.35
N SER A 145 -19.87 3.56 18.13
CA SER A 145 -18.43 3.67 17.79
C SER A 145 -18.15 4.76 16.75
N PHE A 146 -16.89 5.21 16.70
CA PHE A 146 -16.44 6.25 15.77
C PHE A 146 -16.48 5.76 14.31
N GLU A 147 -16.18 4.48 14.08
CA GLU A 147 -16.15 3.88 12.75
C GLU A 147 -17.55 3.89 12.12
N ARG A 148 -18.58 3.45 12.88
CA ARG A 148 -19.97 3.51 12.41
C ARG A 148 -20.45 4.94 12.17
N PHE A 149 -19.98 5.88 12.98
CA PHE A 149 -20.25 7.29 12.76
C PHE A 149 -19.62 7.77 11.45
N ALA A 150 -18.31 7.54 11.26
CA ALA A 150 -17.58 8.00 10.08
C ALA A 150 -18.22 7.45 8.80
N ASP A 151 -18.55 6.16 8.76
CA ASP A 151 -19.19 5.54 7.60
C ASP A 151 -20.56 6.14 7.29
N SER A 152 -21.44 6.28 8.29
CA SER A 152 -22.79 6.85 8.06
C SER A 152 -22.74 8.33 7.71
N TYR A 153 -21.88 9.09 8.39
CA TYR A 153 -21.78 10.55 8.25
C TYR A 153 -21.13 10.96 6.93
N ILE A 154 -20.07 10.27 6.51
CA ILE A 154 -19.42 10.52 5.21
C ILE A 154 -20.38 10.19 4.06
N ASN A 155 -21.11 9.07 4.16
CA ASN A 155 -22.13 8.73 3.15
C ASN A 155 -23.23 9.80 3.07
N GLU A 156 -23.72 10.29 4.22
CA GLU A 156 -24.71 11.37 4.24
C GLU A 156 -24.17 12.67 3.60
N LEU A 157 -22.91 13.03 3.86
CA LEU A 157 -22.25 14.17 3.23
C LEU A 157 -22.13 14.01 1.71
N LEU A 158 -21.73 12.83 1.23
CA LEU A 158 -21.61 12.55 -0.20
C LEU A 158 -22.96 12.66 -0.93
N VAL A 159 -24.03 12.15 -0.32
CA VAL A 159 -25.40 12.28 -0.86
C VAL A 159 -25.79 13.75 -0.96
N LYS A 160 -25.54 14.55 0.08
CA LYS A 160 -25.84 15.99 0.08
C LYS A 160 -25.03 16.75 -0.98
N ILE A 161 -23.75 16.43 -1.13
CA ILE A 161 -22.90 17.04 -2.17
C ILE A 161 -23.41 16.69 -3.57
N LYS A 162 -23.83 15.44 -3.79
CA LYS A 162 -24.39 15.02 -5.08
C LYS A 162 -25.67 15.79 -5.40
N ALA A 163 -26.60 15.87 -4.45
CA ALA A 163 -27.84 16.65 -4.61
C ALA A 163 -27.55 18.13 -4.87
N ALA A 164 -26.61 18.74 -4.14
CA ALA A 164 -26.22 20.12 -4.35
C ALA A 164 -25.61 20.36 -5.75
N LYS A 165 -24.80 19.43 -6.26
CA LYS A 165 -24.26 19.52 -7.62
C LYS A 165 -25.37 19.47 -8.66
N GLU A 166 -26.32 18.55 -8.52
CA GLU A 166 -27.46 18.41 -9.45
C GLU A 166 -28.31 19.70 -9.49
N ILE A 167 -28.56 20.32 -8.34
CA ILE A 167 -29.29 21.60 -8.23
C ILE A 167 -28.52 22.76 -8.88
N LEU A 168 -27.19 22.81 -8.73
CA LEU A 168 -26.35 23.89 -9.25
C LEU A 168 -26.04 23.74 -10.75
N THR A 169 -26.31 22.58 -11.34
CA THR A 169 -26.20 22.33 -12.79
C THR A 169 -27.52 22.50 -13.56
N LEU A 170 -28.60 22.88 -12.87
CA LEU A 170 -29.85 23.39 -13.45
C LEU A 170 -29.77 24.91 -13.64
#